data_AF-A0A7S4I312-F1
#
_entry.id   AF-A0A7S4I312-F1
#
_cell.length_a   1.000
_cell.length_b   1.000
_cell.length_c   1.000
_cell.angle_alpha   90.00
_cell.angle_beta   90.00
_cell.angle_gamma   90.00
#
_symmetry.space_group_name_H-M   'P 1'
#
loop_
_entity.id
_entity.type
_entity.pdbx_description
1 polymer ?
#
loop_
_entity_poly.entity_id
_entity_poly.type
_entity_poly.pdbx_seq_one_letter_code
_entity_poly.pdbx_strand_id
1 'polypeptide(L)'
;FGDDNMQRNFYMIGVFDKENEVFIPDPEFLHGRILDAGNFYASKTMLDSNTNLRILWGWSPEDRAVEVYSASGWAGIQTLPRILKLSNDLGSLVFEEIPALDVLTKGAVTNGTQLDIHCTFQFDPSSTSVLAVNVLQSSGEEEFTQISYQPSSQTLSIDRTYSSLSP
;
A
#
# COMPACT_ATOMS: atom_id res chain seq x y z
N PHE A 1 -5.06 -12.42 6.35
CA PHE A 1 -4.71 -11.16 7.03
C PHE A 1 -5.22 -11.25 8.47
N GLY A 2 -4.39 -11.75 9.39
CA GLY A 2 -4.80 -12.05 10.76
C GLY A 2 -3.93 -11.26 11.73
N ASP A 3 -4.49 -10.16 12.23
CA ASP A 3 -4.35 -9.73 13.62
C ASP A 3 -5.50 -8.74 13.89
N ASP A 4 -6.36 -9.05 14.87
CA ASP A 4 -7.60 -8.30 15.17
C ASP A 4 -7.33 -6.87 15.69
N ASN A 5 -6.06 -6.47 15.83
CA ASN A 5 -5.61 -5.15 16.29
C ASN A 5 -5.13 -4.20 15.17
N MET A 6 -5.22 -4.58 13.89
CA MET A 6 -4.82 -3.68 12.80
C MET A 6 -5.78 -2.48 12.70
N GLN A 7 -5.30 -1.32 13.14
CA GLN A 7 -5.96 -0.06 12.89
C GLN A 7 -5.92 0.22 11.38
N ARG A 8 -7.07 0.16 10.71
CA ARG A 8 -7.18 0.36 9.26
C ARG A 8 -7.74 1.74 8.93
N ASN A 9 -7.34 2.28 7.78
CA ASN A 9 -8.01 3.43 7.19
C ASN A 9 -9.13 2.94 6.27
N PHE A 10 -10.34 3.47 6.50
CA PHE A 10 -11.49 3.26 5.62
C PHE A 10 -11.87 4.57 4.96
N TYR A 11 -12.46 4.48 3.77
CA TYR A 11 -13.05 5.63 3.08
C TYR A 11 -14.45 5.31 2.59
N MET A 12 -15.25 6.36 2.41
CA MET A 12 -16.55 6.33 1.75
C MET A 12 -16.54 7.34 0.62
N ILE A 13 -17.26 7.04 -0.46
CA ILE A 13 -17.55 7.97 -1.54
C ILE A 13 -19.02 8.39 -1.39
N GLY A 14 -19.33 9.65 -1.70
CA GLY A 14 -20.66 10.20 -1.54
C GLY A 14 -20.71 11.68 -1.88
N VAL A 15 -21.86 12.28 -1.63
CA VAL A 15 -22.12 13.69 -1.91
C VAL A 15 -22.15 14.46 -0.60
N PHE A 16 -21.48 15.61 -0.56
CA PHE A 16 -21.64 16.55 0.54
C PHE A 16 -22.73 17.58 0.20
N ASP A 17 -23.87 17.49 0.88
CA ASP A 17 -24.92 18.48 0.83
C ASP A 17 -24.45 19.71 1.60
N LYS A 18 -24.14 20.79 0.86
CA LYS A 18 -23.62 22.04 1.43
C LYS A 18 -24.68 22.88 2.14
N GLU A 19 -25.95 22.72 1.79
CA GLU A 19 -27.03 23.50 2.40
C GLU A 19 -27.31 22.98 3.81
N ASN A 20 -27.34 21.65 3.95
CA ASN A 20 -27.62 20.99 5.23
C ASN A 20 -26.33 20.60 5.99
N GLU A 21 -25.16 20.78 5.38
CA GLU A 21 -23.84 20.40 5.91
C GLU A 21 -23.73 18.90 6.25
N VAL A 22 -24.35 18.04 5.45
CA VAL A 22 -24.39 16.58 5.66
C VAL A 22 -23.64 15.85 4.55
N PHE A 23 -22.80 14.89 4.93
CA PHE A 23 -22.27 13.90 4.00
C PHE A 23 -23.27 12.76 3.81
N ILE A 24 -23.67 12.53 2.57
CA ILE A 24 -24.57 11.46 2.15
C ILE A 24 -23.72 10.41 1.41
N PRO A 25 -23.38 9.28 2.05
CA PRO A 25 -22.62 8.22 1.41
C PRO A 25 -23.40 7.62 0.24
N ASP A 26 -22.68 7.25 -0.81
CA ASP A 26 -23.22 6.41 -1.87
C ASP A 26 -23.62 5.04 -1.27
N PRO A 27 -24.80 4.48 -1.63
CA PRO A 27 -25.24 3.17 -1.16
C PRO A 27 -24.21 2.05 -1.30
N GLU A 28 -23.37 2.07 -2.34
CA GLU A 28 -22.32 1.06 -2.55
C GLU A 28 -21.13 1.17 -1.58
N PHE A 29 -21.07 2.26 -0.81
CA PHE A 29 -19.97 2.58 0.10
C PHE A 29 -20.42 2.69 1.57
N LEU A 30 -21.65 2.31 1.92
CA LEU A 30 -22.18 2.43 3.28
C LEU A 30 -21.35 1.73 4.36
N HIS A 31 -20.63 0.67 3.99
CA HIS A 31 -19.75 -0.08 4.91
C HIS A 31 -18.29 0.38 4.85
N GLY A 32 -18.01 1.43 4.07
CA GLY A 32 -16.66 1.87 3.75
C GLY A 32 -15.88 0.85 2.91
N ARG A 33 -14.76 1.30 2.35
CA ARG A 33 -13.77 0.45 1.70
C ARG A 33 -12.42 0.66 2.34
N ILE A 34 -11.59 -0.39 2.36
CA ILE A 34 -10.22 -0.32 2.87
C ILE A 34 -9.41 0.57 1.92
N LEU A 35 -8.75 1.58 2.48
CA LEU A 35 -7.89 2.49 1.71
C LEU A 35 -6.56 1.81 1.34
N ASP A 36 -6.00 1.04 2.26
CA ASP A 36 -4.74 0.33 2.09
C ASP A 36 -4.79 -0.98 2.89
N ALA A 37 -4.39 -2.08 2.25
CA ALA A 37 -4.49 -3.42 2.84
C ALA A 37 -3.30 -3.77 3.76
N GLY A 38 -2.21 -3.00 3.71
CA GLY A 38 -1.00 -3.20 4.49
C GLY A 38 -0.94 -2.37 5.77
N ASN A 39 0.28 -2.07 6.21
CA ASN A 39 0.55 -1.29 7.40
C ASN A 39 0.49 0.20 7.11
N PHE A 40 -0.72 0.72 7.19
CA PHE A 40 -1.01 2.10 6.84
C PHE A 40 -2.12 2.64 7.74
N TYR A 41 -1.77 3.55 8.64
CA TYR A 41 -2.65 4.13 9.63
C TYR A 41 -2.55 5.66 9.72
N ALA A 42 -3.51 6.30 10.40
CA ALA A 42 -3.58 7.74 10.67
C ALA A 42 -3.41 8.58 9.41
N SER A 43 -4.03 8.14 8.32
CA SER A 43 -3.78 8.73 7.02
C SER A 43 -4.32 10.16 6.92
N LYS A 44 -3.67 10.97 6.08
CA LYS A 44 -4.08 12.34 5.83
C LYS A 44 -3.79 12.72 4.40
N THR A 45 -4.69 13.52 3.84
CA THR A 45 -4.49 14.11 2.52
C THR A 45 -4.35 15.62 2.60
N MET A 46 -3.59 16.17 1.66
CA MET A 46 -3.45 17.61 1.46
C MET A 46 -3.60 17.91 -0.03
N LEU A 47 -4.26 19.02 -0.37
CA LEU A 47 -4.23 19.54 -1.73
C LEU A 47 -2.95 20.34 -1.90
N ASP A 48 -2.07 19.92 -2.81
CA ASP A 48 -0.93 20.74 -3.24
C ASP A 48 -1.46 21.82 -4.20
N SER A 49 -1.41 23.08 -3.77
CA SER A 49 -1.90 24.21 -4.56
C SER A 49 -1.09 24.51 -5.81
N ASN A 50 0.17 24.06 -5.88
CA ASN A 50 1.03 24.31 -7.04
C ASN A 50 0.74 23.35 -8.18
N THR A 51 0.49 22.08 -7.86
CA THR A 51 0.23 21.01 -8.84
C THR A 51 -1.25 20.67 -8.99
N ASN A 52 -2.09 21.16 -8.08
CA ASN A 52 -3.50 20.80 -7.94
C ASN A 52 -3.74 19.28 -7.75
N LEU A 53 -2.75 18.58 -7.19
CA LEU A 53 -2.83 17.16 -6.86
C LEU A 53 -3.22 16.98 -5.39
N ARG A 54 -4.08 15.99 -5.10
CA ARG A 54 -4.34 15.55 -3.73
C ARG A 54 -3.27 14.54 -3.33
N ILE A 55 -2.42 14.89 -2.38
CA ILE A 55 -1.35 14.04 -1.89
C ILE A 55 -1.82 13.31 -0.63
N LEU A 56 -1.60 12.00 -0.57
CA LEU A 56 -1.90 11.12 0.55
C LEU A 56 -0.63 10.68 1.26
N TRP A 57 -0.70 10.70 2.59
CA TRP A 57 0.30 10.18 3.51
C TRP A 57 -0.35 9.27 4.53
N GLY A 58 0.44 8.37 5.10
CA GLY A 58 0.05 7.61 6.27
C GLY A 58 1.25 7.09 7.04
N TRP A 59 1.03 6.92 8.33
CA TRP A 59 1.99 6.33 9.23
C TRP A 59 1.99 4.82 9.07
N SER A 60 3.17 4.25 8.82
CA SER A 60 3.40 2.81 8.93
C SER A 60 3.94 2.53 10.34
N PRO A 61 3.17 1.85 11.21
CA PRO A 61 3.68 1.39 12.49
C PRO A 61 4.74 0.31 12.31
N GLU A 62 5.43 -0.01 13.40
CA GLU A 62 6.38 -1.13 13.46
C GLU A 62 5.64 -2.46 13.57
N ASP A 63 6.09 -3.46 12.83
CA ASP A 63 5.77 -4.88 13.12
C ASP A 63 6.79 -5.55 14.01
N ARG A 64 7.95 -4.90 14.20
CA ARG A 64 8.98 -5.37 15.12
C ARG A 64 8.42 -5.38 16.54
N ALA A 65 8.83 -6.35 17.34
CA ALA A 65 8.52 -6.38 18.76
C ALA A 65 8.97 -5.08 19.45
N VAL A 66 8.26 -4.71 20.52
CA VAL A 66 8.47 -3.44 21.24
C VAL A 66 9.91 -3.29 21.71
N GLU A 67 10.50 -4.36 22.19
CA GLU A 67 11.87 -4.40 22.69
C GLU A 67 12.87 -4.12 21.57
N VAL A 68 12.60 -4.59 20.36
CA VAL A 68 13.48 -4.44 19.19
C VAL A 68 13.48 -3.01 18.70
N TYR A 69 12.32 -2.40 18.46
CA TYR A 69 12.30 -1.01 18.00
C TYR A 69 12.75 -0.05 19.11
N SER A 70 12.45 -0.35 20.38
CA SER A 70 12.92 0.45 21.52
C SER A 70 14.44 0.43 21.62
N ALA A 71 15.07 -0.73 21.46
CA ALA A 71 16.53 -0.85 21.44
C ALA A 71 17.15 -0.12 20.23
N SER A 72 16.44 -0.03 19.10
CA SER A 72 16.91 0.73 17.93
C SER A 72 16.85 2.25 18.09
N GLY A 73 16.13 2.75 19.11
CA GLY A 73 16.02 4.17 19.43
C GLY A 73 15.02 4.96 18.59
N TRP A 74 14.25 4.31 17.72
CA TRP A 74 13.21 4.92 16.90
C TRP A 74 12.13 3.91 16.53
N ALA A 75 10.91 4.40 16.21
CA ALA A 75 9.78 3.58 15.83
C ALA A 75 8.83 4.34 14.89
N GLY A 76 8.39 3.65 13.83
CA GLY A 76 7.40 4.13 12.88
C GLY A 76 8.00 5.02 11.79
N ILE A 77 7.40 4.94 10.60
CA ILE A 77 7.79 5.76 9.44
C ILE A 77 6.56 6.38 8.77
N GLN A 78 6.78 7.42 7.98
CA GLN A 78 5.79 7.83 6.98
C GLN A 78 6.01 7.02 5.71
N THR A 79 4.92 6.56 5.11
CA THR A 79 4.93 6.02 3.75
C THR A 79 5.32 7.09 2.73
N LEU A 80 5.77 6.67 1.54
CA LEU A 80 6.04 7.58 0.42
C LEU A 80 4.77 8.30 -0.04
N PRO A 81 4.90 9.50 -0.64
CA PRO A 81 3.74 10.27 -1.10
C PRO A 81 3.03 9.52 -2.21
N ARG A 82 1.70 9.52 -2.15
CA ARG A 82 0.88 9.01 -3.24
C ARG A 82 -0.05 10.10 -3.73
N ILE A 83 -0.20 10.23 -5.04
CA ILE A 83 -1.29 11.02 -5.60
C ILE A 83 -2.57 10.21 -5.40
N LEU A 84 -3.59 10.83 -4.81
CA LEU A 84 -4.90 10.25 -4.59
C LEU A 84 -5.89 10.80 -5.61
N LYS A 85 -6.56 9.90 -6.34
CA LYS A 85 -7.62 10.25 -7.28
C LYS A 85 -8.86 9.39 -7.06
N LEU A 86 -10.00 9.91 -7.49
CA LEU A 86 -11.20 9.11 -7.71
C LEU A 86 -11.09 8.44 -9.08
N SER A 87 -11.40 7.14 -9.17
CA SER A 87 -11.40 6.43 -10.45
C SER A 87 -12.42 7.05 -11.41
N ASN A 88 -12.21 6.86 -12.73
CA ASN A 88 -13.08 7.44 -13.75
C ASN A 88 -14.52 6.94 -13.69
N ASP A 89 -14.73 5.71 -13.21
CA ASP A 89 -16.05 5.12 -12.97
C ASP A 89 -16.65 5.53 -11.62
N LEU A 90 -15.95 6.37 -10.84
CA LEU A 90 -16.30 6.81 -9.49
C LEU A 90 -16.44 5.66 -8.47
N GLY A 91 -16.02 4.45 -8.84
CA GLY A 91 -16.20 3.23 -8.07
C GLY A 91 -15.08 2.96 -7.05
N SER A 92 -14.01 3.75 -7.01
CA SER A 92 -12.90 3.53 -6.07
C SER A 92 -11.98 4.75 -5.97
N LEU A 93 -11.16 4.77 -4.91
CA LEU A 93 -9.97 5.61 -4.90
C LEU A 93 -8.80 4.85 -5.52
N VAL A 94 -8.03 5.55 -6.36
CA VAL A 94 -6.82 5.03 -7.00
C VAL A 94 -5.62 5.87 -6.59
N PHE A 95 -4.46 5.22 -6.58
CA PHE A 95 -3.18 5.84 -6.22
C PHE A 95 -2.26 5.87 -7.42
N GLU A 96 -1.51 6.96 -7.54
CA GLU A 96 -0.41 7.07 -8.50
C GLU A 96 0.87 7.49 -7.77
N GLU A 97 2.00 7.09 -8.32
CA GLU A 97 3.31 7.59 -7.91
C GLU A 97 3.40 9.10 -8.14
N ILE A 98 4.11 9.77 -7.24
CA ILE A 98 4.42 11.19 -7.40
C ILE A 98 5.70 11.36 -8.24
N PRO A 99 5.67 12.18 -9.31
CA PRO A 99 6.83 12.37 -10.18
C PRO A 99 8.10 12.87 -9.46
N ALA A 100 7.95 13.48 -8.30
CA ALA A 100 9.07 13.93 -7.48
C ALA A 100 9.98 12.78 -6.99
N LEU A 101 9.51 11.53 -6.99
CA LEU A 101 10.33 10.37 -6.59
C LEU A 101 11.36 9.97 -7.67
N ASP A 102 11.16 10.37 -8.93
CA ASP A 102 12.06 10.02 -10.04
C ASP A 102 13.52 10.45 -9.80
N VAL A 103 13.73 11.50 -9.01
CA VAL A 103 15.07 11.99 -8.64
C VAL A 103 15.87 10.99 -7.78
N LEU A 104 15.20 10.01 -7.18
CA LEU A 104 15.81 8.95 -6.37
C LEU A 104 16.34 7.81 -7.25
N THR A 105 15.89 7.72 -8.50
CA THR A 105 16.24 6.64 -9.43
C THR A 105 17.61 6.89 -10.06
N LYS A 106 18.62 6.12 -9.63
CA LYS A 106 20.03 6.27 -10.06
C LYS A 106 20.45 5.28 -11.14
N GLY A 107 19.63 5.14 -12.17
CA GLY A 107 19.85 4.21 -13.28
C GLY A 107 19.40 2.78 -12.97
N ALA A 108 19.54 1.89 -13.96
CA ALA A 108 19.10 0.52 -13.86
C ALA A 108 20.08 -0.31 -13.01
N VAL A 109 19.56 -0.94 -11.96
CA VAL A 109 20.28 -1.89 -11.10
C VAL A 109 19.48 -3.18 -11.01
N THR A 110 20.16 -4.31 -10.77
CA THR A 110 19.53 -5.64 -10.69
C THR A 110 19.59 -6.27 -9.31
N ASN A 111 20.19 -5.59 -8.33
CA ASN A 111 20.28 -6.04 -6.94
C ASN A 111 20.42 -4.86 -6.00
N GLY A 112 20.06 -5.07 -4.73
CA GLY A 112 20.12 -4.07 -3.68
C GLY A 112 18.94 -4.17 -2.70
N THR A 113 18.99 -3.38 -1.64
CA THR A 113 17.95 -3.33 -0.58
C THR A 113 17.08 -2.08 -0.67
N GLN A 114 17.36 -1.19 -1.62
CA GLN A 114 16.59 0.02 -1.88
C GLN A 114 16.40 0.16 -3.39
N LEU A 115 15.31 -0.43 -3.88
CA LEU A 115 14.99 -0.51 -5.30
C LEU A 115 13.57 -0.02 -5.53
N ASP A 116 13.34 0.51 -6.73
CA ASP A 116 12.02 0.70 -7.31
C ASP A 116 11.87 -0.26 -8.50
N ILE A 117 10.83 -1.09 -8.49
CA ILE A 117 10.70 -2.25 -9.39
C ILE A 117 9.36 -2.19 -10.12
N HIS A 118 9.42 -1.88 -11.42
CA HIS A 118 8.27 -1.91 -12.30
C HIS A 118 8.34 -3.17 -13.16
N CYS A 119 7.37 -4.07 -13.00
CA CYS A 119 7.28 -5.30 -13.78
C CYS A 119 5.85 -5.51 -14.28
N THR A 120 5.72 -6.13 -15.45
CA THR A 120 4.43 -6.44 -16.06
C THR A 120 4.41 -7.91 -16.44
N PHE A 121 3.37 -8.61 -15.99
CA PHE A 121 3.18 -10.03 -16.27
C PHE A 121 1.98 -10.19 -17.20
N GLN A 122 2.08 -11.16 -18.12
CA GLN A 122 0.97 -11.60 -18.96
C GLN A 122 0.63 -13.04 -18.59
N PHE A 123 -0.66 -13.32 -18.39
CA PHE A 123 -1.14 -14.63 -17.95
C PHE A 123 -2.55 -14.88 -18.48
N ASP A 124 -2.93 -16.17 -18.53
CA ASP A 124 -4.32 -16.57 -18.75
C ASP A 124 -5.15 -16.25 -17.49
N PRO A 125 -6.26 -15.51 -17.57
CA PRO A 125 -7.12 -15.21 -16.42
C PRO A 125 -7.67 -16.45 -15.71
N SER A 126 -7.78 -17.58 -16.41
CA SER A 126 -8.21 -18.86 -15.85
C SER A 126 -7.07 -19.67 -15.23
N SER A 127 -5.82 -19.21 -15.36
CA SER A 127 -4.65 -19.90 -14.84
C SER A 127 -4.74 -20.09 -13.32
N THR A 128 -4.44 -21.30 -12.89
CA THR A 128 -4.30 -21.65 -11.48
C THR A 128 -2.87 -21.50 -10.97
N SER A 129 -1.91 -21.16 -11.83
CA SER A 129 -0.52 -20.91 -11.44
C SER A 129 -0.37 -19.55 -10.77
N VAL A 130 0.25 -19.54 -9.59
CA VAL A 130 0.62 -18.33 -8.86
C VAL A 130 1.83 -17.69 -9.54
N LEU A 131 1.75 -16.38 -9.78
CA LEU A 131 2.91 -15.56 -10.13
C LEU A 131 3.45 -14.95 -8.84
N ALA A 132 4.76 -15.03 -8.60
CA ALA A 132 5.37 -14.54 -7.38
C ALA A 132 6.67 -13.79 -7.66
N VAL A 133 6.89 -12.72 -6.91
CA VAL A 133 8.15 -11.99 -6.82
C VAL A 133 8.55 -11.96 -5.36
N ASN A 134 9.76 -12.44 -5.07
CA ASN A 134 10.36 -12.32 -3.75
C ASN A 134 11.16 -11.01 -3.70
N VAL A 135 10.91 -10.21 -2.67
CA VAL A 135 11.64 -8.97 -2.40
C VAL A 135 12.43 -9.09 -1.10
N LEU A 136 13.53 -8.33 -1.00
CA LEU A 136 14.48 -8.38 0.12
C LEU A 136 14.95 -9.82 0.42
N GLN A 137 15.15 -10.62 -0.64
CA GLN A 137 15.55 -12.02 -0.50
C GLN A 137 17.03 -12.13 -0.12
N SER A 138 17.34 -12.93 0.91
CA SER A 138 18.71 -13.25 1.29
C SER A 138 19.38 -14.19 0.27
N SER A 139 20.71 -14.20 0.19
CA SER A 139 21.44 -15.05 -0.76
C SER A 139 21.24 -16.54 -0.54
N GLY A 140 20.87 -16.95 0.68
CA GLY A 140 20.53 -18.33 1.03
C GLY A 140 19.05 -18.67 0.80
N GLU A 141 18.23 -17.71 0.35
CA GLU A 141 16.78 -17.84 0.13
C GLU A 141 15.97 -18.16 1.39
N GLU A 142 16.58 -18.01 2.57
CA GLU A 142 15.96 -18.30 3.87
C GLU A 142 15.05 -17.14 4.35
N GLU A 143 15.33 -15.92 3.89
CA GLU A 143 14.55 -14.73 4.20
C GLU A 143 14.05 -14.10 2.91
N PHE A 144 12.76 -13.81 2.82
CA PHE A 144 12.12 -13.08 1.74
C PHE A 144 10.71 -12.62 2.12
N THR A 145 10.26 -11.52 1.51
CA THR A 145 8.82 -11.19 1.47
C THR A 145 8.30 -11.55 0.08
N GLN A 146 7.26 -12.36 0.01
CA GLN A 146 6.69 -12.77 -1.27
C GLN A 146 5.48 -11.90 -1.62
N ILE A 147 5.53 -11.29 -2.79
CA ILE A 147 4.39 -10.62 -3.41
C ILE A 147 3.88 -11.54 -4.51
N SER A 148 2.63 -11.98 -4.42
CA SER A 148 2.08 -12.97 -5.34
C SER A 148 0.69 -12.63 -5.86
N TYR A 149 0.41 -13.05 -7.09
CA TYR A 149 -0.88 -12.88 -7.72
C TYR A 149 -1.41 -14.22 -8.24
N GLN A 150 -2.66 -14.52 -7.88
CA GLN A 150 -3.40 -15.69 -8.35
C GLN A 150 -4.46 -15.25 -9.37
N PRO A 151 -4.29 -15.55 -10.68
CA PRO A 151 -5.23 -15.11 -11.72
C PRO A 151 -6.65 -15.64 -11.53
N SER A 152 -6.81 -16.94 -11.27
CA SER A 152 -8.13 -17.58 -11.17
C SER A 152 -9.03 -16.99 -10.09
N SER A 153 -8.44 -16.47 -9.01
CA SER A 153 -9.15 -15.83 -7.89
C SER A 153 -8.97 -14.31 -7.84
N GLN A 154 -8.25 -13.73 -8.81
CA GLN A 154 -7.90 -12.31 -8.88
C GLN A 154 -7.36 -11.77 -7.55
N THR A 155 -6.51 -12.55 -6.89
CA THR A 155 -6.04 -12.24 -5.53
C THR A 155 -4.58 -11.83 -5.57
N LEU A 156 -4.30 -10.61 -5.12
CA LEU A 156 -2.95 -10.13 -4.79
C LEU A 156 -2.69 -10.38 -3.30
N SER A 157 -1.56 -10.99 -2.99
CA SER A 157 -1.15 -11.33 -1.63
C SER A 157 0.26 -10.83 -1.35
N ILE A 158 0.51 -10.43 -0.11
CA ILE A 158 1.84 -10.15 0.43
C ILE A 158 2.04 -11.09 1.60
N ASP A 159 2.94 -12.06 1.45
CA ASP A 159 3.33 -13.00 2.49
C ASP A 159 4.66 -12.58 3.11
N ARG A 160 4.62 -12.38 4.43
CA ARG A 160 5.75 -11.93 5.24
C ARG A 160 6.22 -13.00 6.23
N THR A 161 5.66 -14.21 6.16
CA THR A 161 5.96 -15.32 7.08
C THR A 161 7.45 -15.66 7.13
N TYR A 162 8.16 -15.48 6.00
CA TYR A 162 9.58 -15.72 5.86
C TYR A 162 10.40 -14.42 5.74
N SER A 163 9.83 -13.27 6.10
CA SER A 163 10.50 -11.98 5.89
C SER A 163 11.71 -11.73 6.79
N SER A 164 11.83 -12.50 7.87
CA SER A 164 12.93 -12.44 8.83
C SER A 164 13.06 -13.75 9.59
N LEU A 165 14.29 -14.15 9.92
CA LEU A 165 14.58 -15.22 10.88
C LEU A 165 14.51 -14.73 12.34
N SER A 166 14.37 -13.42 12.54
CA SER A 166 14.15 -12.87 13.87
C SER A 166 12.77 -13.32 14.39
N PRO A 167 12.69 -13.81 15.65
CA PRO A 167 11.46 -14.27 16.25
C PRO A 167 10.44 -13.14 16.47
#